data_AF-A0A9W4IMV5-F1
#
_entry.id   AF-A0A9W4IMV5-F1
#
_cell.length_a   1.000
_cell.length_b   1.000
_cell.length_c   1.000
_cell.angle_alpha   90.00
_cell.angle_beta   90.00
_cell.angle_gamma   90.00
#
_symmetry.space_group_name_H-M   'P 1'
#
loop_
_entity.id
_entity.type
_entity.pdbx_description
1 polymer ?
#
loop_
_entity_poly.entity_id
_entity_poly.type
_entity_poly.pdbx_seq_one_letter_code
_entity_poly.pdbx_strand_id
1 'polypeptide(L)'
;MANLGLTSVEQKGRYHPGRDAVSARARDARLWLKARPESEIVVVAHGGLMHFLTGEWEDCSKNEATGWDNAEYRTYEFDTARIDEDLPLLETPESRLRRGKTGPQPSHEDQSSLRETGLRVWAEQGYAVPE
;
A
#
# COMPACT_ATOMS: atom_id res chain seq x y z
N MET A 1 -30.36 -2.21 -28.17
CA MET A 1 -29.69 -1.45 -27.09
C MET A 1 -28.26 -1.19 -27.53
N ALA A 2 -27.96 0.03 -28.00
CA ALA A 2 -26.65 0.37 -28.52
C ALA A 2 -25.58 0.16 -27.43
N ASN A 3 -24.63 -0.71 -27.73
CA ASN A 3 -23.43 -0.90 -26.92
C ASN A 3 -22.59 0.38 -27.09
N LEU A 4 -22.71 1.31 -26.15
CA LEU A 4 -21.88 2.51 -26.10
C LEU A 4 -20.45 2.03 -25.81
N GLY A 5 -19.69 1.79 -26.87
CA GLY A 5 -18.29 1.40 -26.86
C GLY A 5 -17.43 2.50 -26.25
N LEU A 6 -17.50 2.65 -24.92
CA LEU A 6 -16.46 3.26 -24.12
C LEU A 6 -15.26 2.31 -24.15
N THR A 7 -14.49 2.38 -25.24
CA THR A 7 -13.13 1.90 -25.23
C THR A 7 -12.40 2.75 -24.20
N SER A 8 -12.04 2.15 -23.06
CA SER A 8 -11.12 2.72 -22.10
C SER A 8 -9.96 3.39 -22.86
N VAL A 9 -9.79 4.70 -22.69
CA VAL A 9 -8.60 5.39 -23.19
C VAL A 9 -7.44 4.83 -22.38
N GLU A 10 -6.46 4.23 -23.06
CA GLU A 10 -5.23 3.74 -22.46
C GLU A 10 -4.55 4.90 -21.71
N GLN A 11 -4.74 4.95 -20.39
CA GLN A 11 -4.14 5.99 -19.54
C GLN A 11 -2.65 5.71 -19.48
N LYS A 12 -1.78 6.65 -19.87
CA LYS A 12 -0.31 6.50 -19.81
C LYS A 12 0.32 7.44 -18.78
N GLY A 13 1.54 7.12 -18.36
CA GLY A 13 2.38 7.99 -17.55
C GLY A 13 2.16 7.88 -16.04
N ARG A 14 2.52 8.94 -15.29
CA ARG A 14 2.58 8.95 -13.82
C ARG A 14 1.31 8.43 -13.13
N TYR A 15 0.14 8.69 -13.70
CA TYR A 15 -1.14 8.35 -13.10
C TYR A 15 -1.74 7.05 -13.62
N HIS A 16 -1.02 6.31 -14.48
CA HIS A 16 -1.42 4.97 -14.92
C HIS A 16 -1.76 4.10 -13.69
N PRO A 17 -2.85 3.32 -13.72
CA PRO A 17 -3.26 2.49 -12.60
C PRO A 17 -2.40 1.21 -12.43
N GLY A 18 -1.24 1.15 -13.09
CA GLY A 18 -0.38 -0.03 -13.21
C GLY A 18 0.65 -0.07 -12.09
N ARG A 19 1.19 -1.26 -11.80
CA ARG A 19 1.94 -1.53 -10.56
C ARG A 19 3.12 -0.59 -10.42
N ASP A 20 3.85 -0.41 -11.51
CA ASP A 20 5.04 0.41 -11.53
C ASP A 20 4.71 1.87 -11.27
N ALA A 21 3.65 2.40 -11.90
CA ALA A 21 3.22 3.78 -11.73
C ALA A 21 2.64 4.04 -10.32
N VAL A 22 1.91 3.08 -9.74
CA VAL A 22 1.42 3.17 -8.35
C VAL A 22 2.59 3.10 -7.37
N SER A 23 3.52 2.15 -7.56
CA SER A 23 4.70 1.98 -6.70
C SER A 23 5.62 3.20 -6.74
N ALA A 24 5.86 3.76 -7.93
CA ALA A 24 6.65 4.99 -8.09
C ALA A 24 5.99 6.18 -7.38
N ARG A 25 4.67 6.36 -7.51
CA ARG A 25 3.95 7.41 -6.78
C ARG A 25 3.98 7.21 -5.27
N ALA A 26 3.90 5.97 -4.80
CA ALA A 26 4.00 5.67 -3.38
C ALA A 26 5.40 5.97 -2.82
N ARG A 27 6.46 5.67 -3.58
CA ARG A 27 7.84 6.07 -3.25
C ARG A 27 7.96 7.59 -3.18
N ASP A 28 7.50 8.31 -4.19
CA ASP A 28 7.53 9.78 -4.19
C ASP A 28 6.78 10.38 -3.00
N ALA A 29 5.64 9.78 -2.64
CA ALA A 29 4.88 10.20 -1.47
C ALA A 29 5.68 9.99 -0.18
N ARG A 30 6.34 8.84 0.01
CA ARG A 30 7.22 8.60 1.17
C ARG A 30 8.38 9.58 1.24
N LEU A 31 9.04 9.86 0.11
CA LEU A 31 10.12 10.84 0.03
C LEU A 31 9.63 12.24 0.41
N TRP A 32 8.47 12.64 -0.11
CA TRP A 32 7.86 13.92 0.23
C TRP A 32 7.48 14.00 1.71
N LEU A 33 6.90 12.94 2.27
CA LEU A 33 6.56 12.84 3.69
C LEU A 33 7.81 12.90 4.58
N LYS A 34 8.91 12.24 4.20
CA LYS A 34 10.16 12.26 4.96
C LYS A 34 10.82 13.64 4.99
N ALA A 35 10.63 14.44 3.94
CA ALA A 35 11.17 15.79 3.83
C ALA A 35 10.38 16.85 4.61
N ARG A 36 9.24 16.47 5.20
CA ARG A 36 8.39 17.36 5.99
C ARG A 36 9.07 17.78 7.30
N PRO A 37 8.93 19.05 7.75
CA PRO A 37 9.40 19.48 9.05
C PRO A 37 8.53 18.99 10.21
N GLU A 38 7.30 18.54 9.95
CA GLU A 38 6.40 18.02 10.95
C GLU A 38 6.90 16.69 11.55
N SER A 39 6.81 16.54 12.88
CA SER A 39 7.19 15.31 13.58
C SER A 39 6.16 14.19 13.44
N GLU A 40 4.88 14.57 13.28
CA GLU A 40 3.75 13.66 13.20
C GLU A 40 2.89 14.06 12.00
N ILE A 41 2.58 13.11 11.12
CA ILE A 41 1.84 13.36 9.88
C ILE A 41 0.69 12.36 9.78
N VAL A 42 -0.52 12.86 9.57
CA VAL A 42 -1.70 12.04 9.32
C VAL A 42 -1.94 11.95 7.82
N VAL A 43 -1.98 10.72 7.29
CA VAL A 43 -2.33 10.45 5.89
C VAL A 43 -3.69 9.78 5.84
N VAL A 44 -4.62 10.38 5.08
CA VAL A 44 -5.94 9.81 4.83
C VAL A 44 -6.00 9.33 3.38
N ALA A 45 -6.19 8.03 3.17
CA ALA A 45 -6.34 7.44 1.84
C ALA A 45 -7.14 6.13 1.89
N HIS A 46 -7.23 5.45 0.74
CA HIS A 46 -7.90 4.16 0.60
C HIS A 46 -6.95 2.99 0.87
N GLY A 47 -7.50 1.88 1.39
CA GLY A 47 -6.73 0.68 1.77
C GLY A 47 -5.86 0.12 0.65
N GLY A 48 -6.36 0.11 -0.59
CA GLY A 48 -5.58 -0.34 -1.76
C GLY A 48 -4.29 0.45 -1.97
N LEU A 49 -4.31 1.78 -1.82
CA LEU A 49 -3.11 2.62 -1.90
C LEU A 49 -2.21 2.42 -0.68
N MET A 50 -2.79 2.22 0.50
CA MET A 50 -2.05 2.13 1.75
C MET A 50 -1.00 1.01 1.71
N HIS A 51 -1.26 -0.13 1.08
CA HIS A 51 -0.25 -1.19 0.92
C HIS A 51 0.98 -0.76 0.13
N PHE A 52 0.79 0.01 -0.94
CA PHE A 52 1.91 0.55 -1.72
C PHE A 52 2.66 1.63 -0.95
N LEU A 53 1.91 2.47 -0.21
CA LEU A 53 2.48 3.54 0.59
C LEU A 53 3.33 2.99 1.75
N THR A 54 2.80 2.03 2.51
CA THR A 54 3.46 1.51 3.72
C THR A 54 4.42 0.36 3.43
N GLY A 55 4.22 -0.36 2.31
CA GLY A 55 4.95 -1.60 2.03
C GLY A 55 4.51 -2.79 2.90
N GLU A 56 3.38 -2.65 3.61
CA GLU A 56 2.83 -3.65 4.52
C GLU A 56 1.69 -4.40 3.83
N TRP A 57 1.85 -5.72 3.67
CA TRP A 57 0.94 -6.61 2.93
C TRP A 57 0.40 -7.74 3.81
N GLU A 58 0.71 -7.78 5.10
CA GLU A 58 0.11 -8.73 6.04
C GLU A 58 -1.41 -8.55 6.07
N ASP A 59 -2.15 -9.65 5.88
CA ASP A 59 -3.60 -9.67 5.79
C ASP A 59 -4.23 -8.89 4.61
N CYS A 60 -3.46 -8.53 3.57
CA CYS A 60 -3.95 -7.79 2.39
C CYS A 60 -5.11 -8.44 1.62
N SER A 61 -5.43 -9.71 1.90
CA SER A 61 -6.56 -10.44 1.32
C SER A 61 -7.82 -10.47 2.21
N LYS A 62 -7.76 -9.91 3.43
CA LYS A 62 -8.93 -9.78 4.32
C LYS A 62 -9.76 -8.54 3.94
N ASN A 63 -10.97 -8.42 4.50
CA ASN A 63 -11.83 -7.22 4.45
C ASN A 63 -11.86 -6.53 3.07
N GLU A 64 -12.55 -7.15 2.11
CA GLU A 64 -12.69 -6.62 0.74
C GLU A 64 -11.33 -6.36 0.05
N ALA A 65 -10.36 -7.25 0.30
CA ALA A 65 -9.05 -7.22 -0.34
C ALA A 65 -8.22 -5.97 -0.03
N THR A 66 -8.34 -5.43 1.18
CA THR A 66 -7.35 -4.44 1.66
C THR A 66 -6.84 -4.77 3.04
N GLY A 67 -7.54 -5.62 3.80
CA GLY A 67 -7.20 -5.87 5.19
C GLY A 67 -7.23 -4.60 6.05
N TRP A 68 -7.82 -3.49 5.58
CA TRP A 68 -8.06 -2.26 6.32
C TRP A 68 -9.55 -2.11 6.60
N ASP A 69 -9.92 -1.79 7.83
CA ASP A 69 -11.31 -1.44 8.17
C ASP A 69 -11.61 0.03 7.87
N ASN A 70 -12.89 0.35 7.66
CA ASN A 70 -13.32 1.73 7.45
C ASN A 70 -12.97 2.59 8.67
N ALA A 71 -12.24 3.69 8.41
CA ALA A 71 -11.71 4.60 9.44
C ALA A 71 -10.75 3.94 10.45
N GLU A 72 -10.15 2.80 10.10
CA GLU A 72 -9.01 2.26 10.84
C GLU A 72 -7.82 3.22 10.76
N TYR A 73 -7.04 3.29 11.84
CA TYR A 73 -5.75 3.97 11.83
C TYR A 73 -4.64 3.01 12.26
N ARG A 74 -3.50 3.13 11.58
CA ARG A 74 -2.25 2.45 11.94
C ARG A 74 -1.16 3.50 12.05
N THR A 75 -0.19 3.24 12.91
CA THR A 75 0.96 4.14 13.13
C THR A 75 2.21 3.51 12.56
N TYR A 76 3.03 4.32 11.89
CA TYR A 76 4.24 3.89 11.21
C TYR A 76 5.40 4.85 11.50
N GLU A 77 6.61 4.31 11.48
CA GLU A 77 7.85 5.06 11.52
C GLU A 77 8.67 4.81 10.25
N PHE A 78 9.45 5.80 9.83
CA PHE A 78 10.44 5.59 8.78
C PHE A 78 11.57 4.70 9.28
N ASP A 79 11.88 3.63 8.55
CA ASP A 79 13.07 2.83 8.83
C ASP A 79 14.33 3.63 8.47
N THR A 80 14.92 4.30 9.46
CA THR A 80 16.17 5.03 9.27
C THR A 80 17.41 4.15 9.34
N ALA A 81 17.27 2.87 9.71
CA ALA A 81 18.39 1.94 9.77
C ALA A 81 18.75 1.40 8.38
N ARG A 82 17.79 1.38 7.45
CA ARG A 82 18.04 1.06 6.05
C ARG A 82 18.44 2.30 5.26
N ILE A 83 19.63 2.26 4.65
CA ILE A 83 19.99 3.19 3.58
C ILE A 83 19.33 2.66 2.30
N ASP A 84 18.01 2.77 2.24
CA ASP A 84 17.21 2.35 1.09
C ASP A 84 16.59 3.59 0.45
N GLU A 85 16.66 3.67 -0.88
CA GLU A 85 16.07 4.76 -1.63
C GLU A 85 14.54 4.76 -1.58
N ASP A 86 13.94 3.62 -1.23
CA ASP A 86 12.49 3.47 -1.16
C ASP A 86 11.91 3.89 0.20
N LEU A 87 12.74 4.19 1.21
CA LEU A 87 12.36 4.66 2.56
C LEU A 87 11.21 3.85 3.18
N PRO A 88 11.40 2.56 3.51
CA PRO A 88 10.31 1.73 4.00
C PRO A 88 9.70 2.27 5.30
N LEU A 89 8.40 2.04 5.46
CA LEU A 89 7.67 2.33 6.69
C LEU A 89 7.53 1.04 7.51
N LEU A 90 7.73 1.17 8.81
CA LEU A 90 7.57 0.08 9.77
C LEU A 90 6.38 0.38 10.66
N GLU A 91 5.41 -0.52 10.69
CA GLU A 91 4.26 -0.40 11.58
C GLU A 91 4.73 -0.50 13.04
N THR A 92 4.30 0.44 13.89
CA THR A 92 4.73 0.46 15.29
C THR A 92 4.15 -0.74 16.06
N PRO A 93 4.86 -1.25 17.09
CA PRO A 93 4.36 -2.36 17.90
C PRO A 93 2.98 -2.11 18.51
N GLU A 94 2.68 -0.88 18.91
CA GLU A 94 1.39 -0.48 19.48
C GLU A 94 0.27 -0.57 18.44
N SER A 95 0.54 -0.18 17.18
CA SER A 95 -0.41 -0.35 16.07
C SER A 95 -0.70 -1.81 15.80
N ARG A 96 0.35 -2.63 15.73
CA ARG A 96 0.25 -4.07 15.55
C ARG A 96 -0.61 -4.70 16.64
N LEU A 97 -0.36 -4.34 17.90
CA LEU A 97 -1.14 -4.83 19.03
C LEU A 97 -2.62 -4.42 18.94
N ARG A 98 -2.92 -3.15 18.57
CA ARG A 98 -4.30 -2.67 18.41
C ARG A 98 -5.09 -3.49 17.38
N ARG A 99 -4.44 -3.93 16.30
CA ARG A 99 -5.08 -4.79 15.27
C ARG A 99 -4.90 -6.30 15.51
N GLY A 100 -4.51 -6.70 16.73
CA GLY A 100 -4.46 -8.11 17.15
C GLY A 100 -3.23 -8.90 16.72
N LYS A 101 -2.12 -8.23 16.36
CA LYS A 101 -0.84 -8.87 15.99
C LYS A 101 0.09 -8.91 17.20
N THR A 102 0.74 -10.07 17.41
CA THR A 102 1.62 -10.32 18.57
C THR A 102 3.10 -10.50 18.22
N GLY A 103 3.46 -10.41 16.92
CA GLY A 103 4.83 -10.55 16.43
C GLY A 103 5.34 -9.29 15.71
N PRO A 104 6.63 -9.24 15.36
CA PRO A 104 7.18 -8.17 14.53
C PRO A 104 6.47 -8.12 13.16
N GLN A 105 6.62 -7.01 12.45
CA GLN A 105 6.22 -6.94 11.05
C GLN A 105 6.96 -8.03 10.25
N PRO A 106 6.32 -8.68 9.25
CA PRO A 106 7.00 -9.61 8.36
C PRO A 106 8.23 -8.98 7.70
N SER A 107 9.22 -9.81 7.38
CA SER A 107 10.46 -9.35 6.75
C SER A 107 10.19 -8.76 5.35
N HIS A 108 11.13 -8.02 4.79
CA HIS A 108 10.99 -7.46 3.44
C HIS A 108 10.75 -8.54 2.36
N GLU A 109 11.37 -9.71 2.51
CA GLU A 109 11.17 -10.85 1.61
C GLU A 109 9.77 -11.45 1.76
N ASP A 110 9.30 -11.59 3.01
CA ASP A 110 7.94 -12.05 3.29
C ASP A 110 6.90 -11.05 2.76
N GLN A 111 7.13 -9.75 2.95
CA GLN A 111 6.26 -8.69 2.41
C GLN A 111 6.17 -8.73 0.89
N SER A 112 7.28 -9.04 0.20
CA SER A 112 7.27 -9.20 -1.26
C SER A 112 6.42 -10.40 -1.67
N SER A 113 6.52 -11.52 -0.95
CA SER A 113 5.71 -12.72 -1.21
C SER A 113 4.22 -12.51 -0.89
N LEU A 114 3.93 -11.78 0.18
CA LEU A 114 2.58 -11.37 0.56
C LEU A 114 1.97 -10.44 -0.48
N ARG A 115 2.75 -9.50 -1.04
CA ARG A 115 2.31 -8.64 -2.15
C ARG A 115 1.89 -9.44 -3.37
N GLU A 116 2.73 -10.36 -3.86
CA GLU A 116 2.38 -11.16 -5.05
C GLU A 116 1.12 -12.00 -4.80
N THR A 117 0.97 -12.53 -3.58
CA THR A 117 -0.25 -13.25 -3.18
C THR A 117 -1.47 -12.34 -3.12
N GLY A 118 -1.34 -11.16 -2.51
CA GLY A 118 -2.39 -10.16 -2.40
C GLY A 118 -2.89 -9.69 -3.76
N LEU A 119 -1.98 -9.29 -4.64
CA LEU A 119 -2.29 -8.87 -6.00
C LEU A 119 -3.01 -9.97 -6.79
N ARG A 120 -2.58 -11.23 -6.66
CA ARG A 120 -3.31 -12.35 -7.28
C ARG A 120 -4.74 -12.48 -6.75
N VAL A 121 -4.93 -12.43 -5.43
CA VAL A 121 -6.26 -12.52 -4.81
C VAL A 121 -7.15 -11.34 -5.22
N TRP A 122 -6.59 -10.15 -5.35
CA TRP A 122 -7.32 -8.98 -5.83
C TRP A 122 -7.84 -9.19 -7.25
N ALA A 123 -7.01 -9.75 -8.15
CA ALA A 123 -7.42 -10.08 -9.52
C ALA A 123 -8.53 -11.14 -9.53
N GLU A 124 -8.41 -12.19 -8.72
CA GLU A 124 -9.41 -13.25 -8.61
C GLU A 124 -10.77 -12.71 -8.11
N GLN A 125 -10.76 -11.65 -7.31
CA GLN A 125 -11.97 -10.97 -6.81
C GLN A 125 -12.51 -9.89 -7.76
N GLY A 126 -11.85 -9.66 -8.90
CA GLY A 126 -12.29 -8.67 -9.90
C GLY A 126 -11.88 -7.23 -9.59
N TYR A 127 -11.00 -7.01 -8.61
CA TYR A 127 -10.41 -5.69 -8.39
C TYR A 127 -9.40 -5.37 -9.49
N ALA A 128 -9.27 -4.08 -9.80
CA ALA A 128 -8.24 -3.61 -10.70
C ALA A 128 -6.87 -3.88 -10.06
N VAL A 129 -6.17 -4.89 -10.56
CA VAL A 129 -4.79 -5.15 -10.17
C VAL A 129 -3.91 -4.28 -11.05
N PRO A 130 -3.05 -3.47 -10.45
CA PRO A 130 -2.03 -2.79 -11.19
C PRO A 130 -1.17 -3.85 -11.90
N GLU A 131 -1.29 -3.99 -13.23
CA GLU A 131 -0.37 -4.79 -14.06
C GLU A 131 1.01 -4.12 -14.14
#